data_AF-A0A484NE93-F1
#
_entry.id   AF-A0A484NE93-F1
#
_cell.length_a   1.000
_cell.length_b   1.000
_cell.length_c   1.000
_cell.angle_alpha   90.00
_cell.angle_beta   90.00
_cell.angle_gamma   90.00
#
_symmetry.space_group_name_H-M   'P 1'
#
loop_
_entity.id
_entity.type
_entity.pdbx_description
1 polymer ?
#
loop_
_entity_poly.entity_id
_entity_poly.type
_entity_poly.pdbx_seq_one_letter_code
_entity_poly.pdbx_strand_id
1 'polypeptide(L)'
;MDAQAIAETPLRNRTTIRSLAAAIGKPKSTVHEWIKKGMLRSHSNAIKPYLTDDNKVARLRFCLNQVEPDSMSLQPRFNSFHNVLHIDEKWFFMSKTSQRFYVLPDEVDPYRTCKSKRFITKVMFLCVVGRPLITDDGEVLWDGKVGIFHFSELVKAKKKSKNRDKGVVEVKPITSVTKQVTKDMLINKVIPTIQEKWPAQLSKDIHIQQDNARPHIQGLDSDFVDAGNSNGFHISLGNQPPNSPDLNVLDFGFFRAIQSLKEKCAPTSVGQLLEAVEGAYNALTPETLNKVWLTYQQVLTKVMENERGNNYRLPHMGKDRMARAGTLPNCLNIDPDLIQKTCRLLDQQNESTHEDMVQFNTERARSTYLQS
;
A
#
# COMPACT_ATOMS: atom_id res chain seq x y z
N MET A 1 15.85 36.72 9.86
CA MET A 1 15.12 36.04 8.77
C MET A 1 13.79 36.74 8.64
N ASP A 2 13.43 37.21 7.45
CA ASP A 2 12.12 37.83 7.23
C ASP A 2 11.09 36.71 6.99
N ALA A 3 10.44 36.27 8.06
CA ALA A 3 9.48 35.17 8.02
C ALA A 3 8.21 35.54 7.23
N GLN A 4 7.82 36.82 7.24
CA GLN A 4 6.63 37.31 6.55
C GLN A 4 6.82 37.29 5.04
N ALA A 5 7.94 37.83 4.53
CA ALA A 5 8.24 37.78 3.11
C ALA A 5 8.29 36.34 2.57
N ILE A 6 8.83 35.41 3.38
CA ILE A 6 8.83 33.98 3.03
C ILE A 6 7.40 33.45 3.03
N ALA A 7 6.59 33.74 4.04
CA ALA A 7 5.21 33.25 4.16
C ALA A 7 4.26 33.79 3.08
N GLU A 8 4.53 34.97 2.52
CA GLU A 8 3.76 35.59 1.44
C GLU A 8 4.21 35.14 0.03
N THR A 9 5.46 34.68 -0.12
CA THR A 9 5.99 34.21 -1.41
C THR A 9 5.19 33.01 -1.93
N PRO A 10 4.65 32.95 -3.16
CA PRO A 10 3.91 31.76 -3.61
C PRO A 10 4.73 30.45 -3.57
N LEU A 11 4.14 29.31 -3.20
CA LEU A 11 4.85 28.02 -3.07
C LEU A 11 5.64 27.61 -4.33
N ARG A 12 5.14 27.94 -5.53
CA ARG A 12 5.85 27.72 -6.81
C ARG A 12 7.22 28.39 -6.87
N ASN A 13 7.40 29.48 -6.13
CA ASN A 13 8.65 30.22 -6.00
C ASN A 13 9.50 29.76 -4.78
N ARG A 14 9.03 28.76 -4.02
CA ARG A 14 9.75 28.19 -2.86
C ARG A 14 10.32 26.80 -3.12
N THR A 15 10.36 26.36 -4.38
CA THR A 15 10.72 24.98 -4.75
C THR A 15 12.21 24.67 -4.67
N THR A 16 13.07 25.71 -4.73
CA THR A 16 14.52 25.57 -4.58
C THR A 16 15.08 26.75 -3.79
N ILE A 17 16.26 26.56 -3.18
CA ILE A 17 16.97 27.65 -2.47
C ILE A 17 17.16 28.86 -3.38
N ARG A 18 17.47 28.65 -4.67
CA ARG A 18 17.67 29.73 -5.65
C ARG A 18 16.38 30.51 -5.90
N SER A 19 15.26 29.81 -6.12
CA SER A 19 13.97 30.43 -6.41
C SER A 19 13.47 31.24 -5.21
N LEU A 20 13.55 30.67 -4.01
CA LEU A 20 13.15 31.35 -2.78
C LEU A 20 14.01 32.60 -2.55
N ALA A 21 15.33 32.47 -2.68
CA ALA A 21 16.28 33.57 -2.51
C ALA A 21 15.99 34.76 -3.46
N ALA A 22 15.72 34.46 -4.73
CA ALA A 22 15.35 35.47 -5.72
C ALA A 22 14.02 36.16 -5.35
N ALA A 23 13.01 35.38 -4.94
CA ALA A 23 11.68 35.91 -4.60
C ALA A 23 11.68 36.86 -3.39
N ILE A 24 12.55 36.61 -2.39
CA ILE A 24 12.64 37.43 -1.18
C ILE A 24 13.80 38.44 -1.20
N GLY A 25 14.48 38.59 -2.35
CA GLY A 25 15.60 39.53 -2.50
C GLY A 25 16.80 39.24 -1.58
N LYS A 26 17.13 37.96 -1.34
CA LYS A 26 18.26 37.55 -0.49
C LYS A 26 19.30 36.73 -1.25
N PRO A 27 20.57 36.71 -0.82
CA PRO A 27 21.57 35.79 -1.37
C PRO A 27 21.21 34.33 -1.12
N LYS A 28 21.56 33.44 -2.07
CA LYS A 28 21.39 31.98 -1.95
C LYS A 28 22.08 31.42 -0.69
N SER A 29 23.26 31.94 -0.35
CA SER A 29 24.03 31.56 0.84
C SER A 29 23.26 31.80 2.12
N THR A 30 22.58 32.94 2.23
CA THR A 30 21.76 33.31 3.39
C THR A 30 20.60 32.33 3.59
N VAL A 31 19.86 32.01 2.52
CA VAL A 31 18.76 31.02 2.59
C VAL A 31 19.28 29.62 2.94
N HIS A 32 20.43 29.22 2.40
CA HIS A 32 21.07 27.96 2.73
C HIS A 32 21.51 27.89 4.20
N GLU A 33 22.05 28.98 4.74
CA GLU A 33 22.43 29.09 6.15
C GLU A 33 21.20 28.99 7.06
N TRP A 34 20.08 29.61 6.71
CA TRP A 34 18.82 29.45 7.45
C TRP A 34 18.34 28.00 7.50
N ILE A 35 18.54 27.22 6.43
CA ILE A 35 18.25 25.79 6.43
C ILE A 35 19.21 25.03 7.36
N LYS A 36 20.52 25.30 7.27
CA LYS A 36 21.52 24.67 8.16
C LYS A 36 21.28 24.97 9.63
N LYS A 37 20.82 26.19 9.95
CA LYS A 37 20.47 26.62 11.32
C LYS A 37 19.08 26.15 11.77
N GLY A 38 18.34 25.41 10.94
CA GLY A 38 17.00 24.92 11.27
C GLY A 38 15.90 25.99 11.28
N MET A 39 16.20 27.22 10.83
CA MET A 39 15.24 28.33 10.74
C MET A 39 14.27 28.14 9.57
N LEU A 40 14.71 27.43 8.53
CA LEU A 40 13.88 26.95 7.42
C LEU A 40 14.00 25.43 7.30
N ARG A 41 12.89 24.76 7.03
CA ARG A 41 12.87 23.31 6.77
C ARG A 41 12.53 23.02 5.32
N SER A 42 13.24 22.08 4.73
CA SER A 42 12.81 21.45 3.47
C SER A 42 11.68 20.47 3.77
N HIS A 43 10.67 20.42 2.90
CA HIS A 43 9.59 19.46 2.99
C HIS A 43 9.24 18.96 1.59
N SER A 44 9.35 17.65 1.39
CA SER A 44 8.86 17.00 0.17
C SER A 44 7.39 16.64 0.36
N ASN A 45 6.55 17.03 -0.60
CA ASN A 45 5.14 16.65 -0.63
C ASN A 45 4.90 15.73 -1.83
N ALA A 46 4.49 14.49 -1.57
CA ALA A 46 4.11 13.56 -2.63
C ALA A 46 2.68 13.88 -3.10
N ILE A 47 2.41 13.68 -4.39
CA ILE A 47 1.04 13.74 -4.91
C ILE A 47 0.27 12.57 -4.31
N LYS A 48 -0.88 12.87 -3.69
CA LYS A 48 -1.80 11.87 -3.14
C LYS A 48 -2.99 11.69 -4.08
N PRO A 49 -3.64 10.52 -4.08
CA PRO A 49 -4.88 10.33 -4.82
C PRO A 49 -5.92 11.39 -4.43
N TYR A 50 -6.63 11.89 -5.43
CA TYR A 50 -7.79 12.74 -5.19
C TYR A 50 -8.93 11.89 -4.61
N LEU A 51 -9.62 12.40 -3.60
CA LEU A 51 -10.75 11.72 -2.95
C LEU A 51 -12.01 12.56 -3.17
N THR A 52 -13.00 11.98 -3.84
CA THR A 52 -14.37 12.51 -3.85
C THR A 52 -15.01 12.36 -2.46
N ASP A 53 -16.13 13.03 -2.22
CA ASP A 53 -16.85 12.86 -0.95
C ASP A 53 -17.39 11.44 -0.78
N ASP A 54 -17.79 10.78 -1.87
CA ASP A 54 -18.12 9.34 -1.85
C ASP A 54 -16.92 8.48 -1.45
N ASN A 55 -15.72 8.76 -1.99
CA ASN A 55 -14.51 8.03 -1.61
C ASN A 55 -14.22 8.20 -0.13
N LYS A 56 -14.38 9.41 0.39
CA LYS A 56 -14.24 9.72 1.82
C LYS A 56 -15.24 8.92 2.66
N VAL A 57 -16.52 8.92 2.32
CA VAL A 57 -17.56 8.16 3.04
C VAL A 57 -17.24 6.66 3.02
N ALA A 58 -16.91 6.11 1.85
CA ALA A 58 -16.54 4.70 1.70
C ALA A 58 -15.33 4.32 2.57
N ARG A 59 -14.31 5.19 2.63
CA ARG A 59 -13.14 5.00 3.51
C ARG A 59 -13.51 4.97 4.98
N LEU A 60 -14.42 5.85 5.40
CA LEU A 60 -14.85 5.92 6.80
C LEU A 60 -15.66 4.69 7.22
N ARG A 61 -16.64 4.30 6.39
CA ARG A 61 -17.42 3.07 6.60
C ARG A 61 -16.49 1.85 6.67
N PHE A 62 -15.53 1.79 5.75
CA PHE A 62 -14.55 0.72 5.74
C PHE A 62 -13.73 0.66 7.03
N CYS A 63 -13.22 1.79 7.53
CA CYS A 63 -12.46 1.83 8.79
C CYS A 63 -13.31 1.42 10.00
N LEU A 64 -14.58 1.86 10.05
CA LEU A 64 -15.50 1.48 11.12
C LEU A 64 -15.79 -0.03 11.11
N ASN A 65 -15.94 -0.64 9.93
CA ASN A 65 -16.13 -2.08 9.78
C ASN A 65 -14.90 -2.91 10.21
N GLN A 66 -13.75 -2.28 10.42
CA GLN A 66 -12.56 -2.96 10.97
C GLN A 66 -12.53 -2.96 12.50
N VAL A 67 -13.50 -2.34 13.17
CA VAL A 67 -13.63 -2.34 14.62
C VAL A 67 -14.31 -3.63 15.06
N GLU A 68 -13.79 -4.27 16.10
CA GLU A 68 -14.38 -5.50 16.62
C GLU A 68 -15.73 -5.19 17.29
N PRO A 69 -16.85 -5.77 16.83
CA PRO A 69 -18.18 -5.37 17.28
C PRO A 69 -18.37 -5.48 18.80
N ASP A 70 -17.91 -6.58 19.40
CA ASP A 70 -18.07 -6.85 20.83
C ASP A 70 -17.27 -5.87 21.71
N SER A 71 -16.23 -5.25 21.17
CA SER A 71 -15.38 -4.30 21.89
C SER A 71 -15.97 -2.89 21.97
N MET A 72 -16.94 -2.56 21.11
CA MET A 72 -17.41 -1.19 20.89
C MET A 72 -18.03 -0.53 22.11
N SER A 73 -18.58 -1.30 23.05
CA SER A 73 -19.29 -0.79 24.23
C SER A 73 -18.39 -0.52 25.45
N LEU A 74 -17.19 -1.10 25.50
CA LEU A 74 -16.29 -1.04 26.66
C LEU A 74 -14.99 -0.33 26.32
N GLN A 75 -14.22 -0.92 25.42
CA GLN A 75 -12.94 -0.42 24.96
C GLN A 75 -12.79 -0.80 23.49
N PRO A 76 -13.24 0.07 22.57
CA PRO A 76 -13.21 -0.23 21.15
C PRO A 76 -11.79 -0.55 20.70
N ARG A 77 -11.65 -1.63 19.94
CA ARG A 77 -10.37 -2.06 19.35
C ARG A 77 -10.59 -2.55 17.93
N PHE A 78 -9.55 -2.51 17.11
CA PHE A 78 -9.64 -3.13 15.79
C PHE A 78 -9.72 -4.66 15.90
N ASN A 79 -10.32 -5.26 14.86
CA ASN A 79 -10.26 -6.70 14.61
C ASN A 79 -8.80 -7.18 14.68
N SER A 80 -8.63 -8.47 14.99
CA SER A 80 -7.29 -9.04 15.09
C SER A 80 -6.56 -9.09 13.74
N PHE A 81 -7.30 -9.12 12.62
CA PHE A 81 -6.85 -9.32 11.24
C PHE A 81 -6.17 -10.68 10.99
N HIS A 82 -6.29 -11.65 11.89
CA HIS A 82 -5.67 -12.97 11.70
C HIS A 82 -6.28 -13.77 10.55
N ASN A 83 -7.53 -13.50 10.18
CA ASN A 83 -8.21 -14.11 9.03
C ASN A 83 -8.20 -13.23 7.78
N VAL A 84 -7.45 -12.12 7.78
CA VAL A 84 -7.36 -11.19 6.66
C VAL A 84 -6.03 -11.35 5.94
N LEU A 85 -6.10 -11.52 4.62
CA LEU A 85 -4.97 -11.51 3.70
C LEU A 85 -5.04 -10.27 2.84
N HIS A 86 -3.96 -9.51 2.74
CA HIS A 86 -3.83 -8.45 1.76
C HIS A 86 -3.08 -8.95 0.53
N ILE A 87 -3.60 -8.62 -0.64
CA ILE A 87 -2.99 -8.91 -1.93
C ILE A 87 -2.84 -7.64 -2.75
N ASP A 88 -1.74 -7.55 -3.50
CA ASP A 88 -1.45 -6.42 -4.39
C ASP A 88 -0.32 -6.77 -5.37
N GLU A 89 -0.26 -6.02 -6.48
CA GLU A 89 0.74 -6.16 -7.53
C GLU A 89 1.78 -5.03 -7.50
N LYS A 90 3.04 -5.38 -7.74
CA LYS A 90 4.12 -4.40 -7.90
C LYS A 90 5.09 -4.71 -9.02
N TRP A 91 5.41 -3.67 -9.79
CA TRP A 91 6.56 -3.67 -10.69
C TRP A 91 7.88 -3.50 -9.92
N PHE A 92 8.74 -4.51 -9.98
CA PHE A 92 10.14 -4.41 -9.55
C PHE A 92 11.03 -4.17 -10.77
N PHE A 93 11.80 -3.08 -10.75
CA PHE A 93 12.67 -2.67 -11.85
C PHE A 93 14.09 -3.19 -11.62
N MET A 94 14.78 -3.61 -12.68
CA MET A 94 16.19 -4.04 -12.62
C MET A 94 17.08 -3.01 -11.92
N SER A 95 16.87 -1.72 -12.23
CA SER A 95 17.64 -0.62 -11.66
C SER A 95 16.81 0.66 -11.53
N LYS A 96 17.13 1.50 -10.55
CA LYS A 96 16.52 2.84 -10.40
C LYS A 96 17.05 3.81 -11.45
N THR A 97 16.18 4.69 -11.95
CA THR A 97 16.57 5.77 -12.87
C THR A 97 17.48 6.82 -12.23
N SER A 98 17.31 7.05 -10.92
CA SER A 98 18.16 7.89 -10.09
C SER A 98 18.37 7.21 -8.74
N GLN A 99 19.62 7.21 -8.26
CA GLN A 99 20.02 6.60 -7.00
C GLN A 99 21.06 7.49 -6.34
N ARG A 100 20.93 7.67 -5.04
CA ARG A 100 21.91 8.41 -4.23
C ARG A 100 22.97 7.42 -3.74
N PHE A 101 24.23 7.78 -3.96
CA PHE A 101 25.39 7.09 -3.43
C PHE A 101 26.05 7.99 -2.38
N TYR A 102 26.64 7.38 -1.35
CA TYR A 102 27.56 8.05 -0.44
C TYR A 102 28.95 7.57 -0.85
N VAL A 103 29.78 8.49 -1.33
CA VAL A 103 31.14 8.23 -1.82
C VAL A 103 32.13 9.07 -1.02
N LEU A 104 33.37 8.61 -0.91
CA LEU A 104 34.43 9.37 -0.25
C LEU A 104 34.79 10.62 -1.08
N PRO A 105 35.39 11.68 -0.47
CA PRO A 105 35.74 12.90 -1.19
C PRO A 105 36.63 12.70 -2.42
N ASP A 106 37.53 11.71 -2.37
CA ASP A 106 38.48 11.38 -3.42
C ASP A 106 38.06 10.16 -4.27
N GLU A 107 36.88 9.59 -4.01
CA GLU A 107 36.36 8.46 -4.76
C GLU A 107 35.74 8.93 -6.08
N VAL A 108 35.99 8.18 -7.16
CA VAL A 108 35.44 8.50 -8.47
C VAL A 108 33.92 8.34 -8.46
N ASP A 109 33.21 9.36 -8.95
CA ASP A 109 31.75 9.34 -9.04
C ASP A 109 31.23 8.12 -9.83
N PRO A 110 30.26 7.35 -9.28
CA PRO A 110 29.71 6.19 -9.95
C PRO A 110 29.04 6.53 -11.28
N TYR A 111 29.59 6.02 -12.38
CA TYR A 111 29.01 6.17 -13.71
C TYR A 111 28.02 5.05 -14.02
N ARG A 112 26.74 5.40 -14.19
CA ARG A 112 25.66 4.45 -14.52
C ARG A 112 25.02 4.81 -15.85
N THR A 113 25.08 3.90 -16.82
CA THR A 113 24.52 4.10 -18.16
C THR A 113 23.51 3.05 -18.54
N CYS A 114 22.55 3.45 -19.36
CA CYS A 114 21.68 2.56 -20.10
C CYS A 114 21.33 3.24 -21.43
N LYS A 115 21.00 2.48 -22.47
CA LYS A 115 20.61 3.04 -23.78
C LYS A 115 19.33 3.88 -23.68
N SER A 116 18.38 3.48 -22.84
CA SER A 116 17.14 4.23 -22.61
C SER A 116 16.51 3.84 -21.28
N LYS A 117 16.13 4.85 -20.49
CA LYS A 117 15.43 4.69 -19.21
C LYS A 117 14.03 4.10 -19.38
N ARG A 118 13.42 4.23 -20.57
CA ARG A 118 12.07 3.70 -20.86
C ARG A 118 12.04 2.17 -20.94
N PHE A 119 13.17 1.54 -21.26
CA PHE A 119 13.29 0.09 -21.44
C PHE A 119 14.07 -0.58 -20.31
N ILE A 120 14.12 0.03 -19.13
CA ILE A 120 14.65 -0.67 -17.95
C ILE A 120 13.75 -1.86 -17.68
N THR A 121 14.34 -3.06 -17.75
CA THR A 121 13.65 -4.32 -17.50
C THR A 121 12.94 -4.28 -16.14
N LYS A 122 11.68 -4.74 -16.13
CA LYS A 122 10.85 -4.82 -14.93
C LYS A 122 10.00 -6.09 -14.98
N VAL A 123 9.69 -6.64 -13.81
CA VAL A 123 8.80 -7.79 -13.64
C VAL A 123 7.73 -7.41 -12.64
N MET A 124 6.47 -7.76 -12.91
CA MET A 124 5.37 -7.58 -11.97
C MET A 124 5.31 -8.79 -11.05
N PHE A 125 5.08 -8.55 -9.77
CA PHE A 125 4.84 -9.60 -8.78
C PHE A 125 3.52 -9.35 -8.08
N LEU A 126 2.75 -10.40 -7.85
CA LEU A 126 1.61 -10.45 -6.95
C LEU A 126 2.09 -10.92 -5.58
N CYS A 127 1.86 -10.15 -4.52
CA CYS A 127 2.27 -10.53 -3.17
C CYS A 127 1.04 -10.73 -2.29
N VAL A 128 1.06 -11.77 -1.45
CA VAL A 128 -0.03 -12.11 -0.53
C VAL A 128 0.55 -12.25 0.87
N VAL A 129 0.07 -11.43 1.80
CA VAL A 129 0.50 -11.44 3.19
C VAL A 129 -0.69 -11.31 4.13
N GLY A 130 -0.66 -12.08 5.22
CA GLY A 130 -1.55 -11.93 6.35
C GLY A 130 -0.85 -11.33 7.55
N ARG A 131 -1.55 -11.31 8.68
CA ARG A 131 -0.96 -10.90 9.95
C ARG A 131 -0.21 -12.07 10.60
N PRO A 132 1.09 -11.92 10.92
CA PRO A 132 1.85 -12.96 11.61
C PRO A 132 1.21 -13.36 12.95
N LEU A 133 1.32 -14.64 13.29
CA LEU A 133 0.97 -15.18 14.61
C LEU A 133 2.25 -15.29 15.43
N ILE A 134 2.39 -14.40 16.41
CA ILE A 134 3.53 -14.36 17.32
C ILE A 134 2.95 -14.45 18.73
N THR A 135 3.42 -15.41 19.53
CA THR A 135 3.00 -15.58 20.93
C THR A 135 3.60 -14.49 21.82
N ASP A 136 3.10 -14.36 23.04
CA ASP A 136 3.62 -13.39 24.01
C ASP A 136 5.08 -13.70 24.41
N ASP A 137 5.50 -14.96 24.32
CA ASP A 137 6.88 -15.41 24.53
C ASP A 137 7.79 -15.16 23.30
N GLY A 138 7.23 -14.63 22.21
CA GLY A 138 7.94 -14.32 20.97
C GLY A 138 8.09 -15.49 19.99
N GLU A 139 7.41 -16.62 20.23
CA GLU A 139 7.38 -17.74 19.31
C GLU A 139 6.55 -17.40 18.07
N VAL A 140 7.09 -17.67 16.88
CA VAL A 140 6.39 -17.43 15.61
C VAL A 140 5.65 -18.70 15.20
N LEU A 141 4.34 -18.73 15.43
CA LEU A 141 3.46 -19.83 15.00
C LEU A 141 3.12 -19.72 13.50
N TRP A 142 3.15 -18.51 12.94
CA TRP A 142 2.99 -18.25 11.52
C TRP A 142 3.63 -16.92 11.13
N ASP A 143 4.40 -16.89 10.05
CA ASP A 143 5.17 -15.71 9.65
C ASP A 143 4.35 -14.65 8.89
N GLY A 144 3.09 -14.95 8.58
CA GLY A 144 2.19 -14.08 7.83
C GLY A 144 2.46 -14.03 6.32
N LYS A 145 3.40 -14.81 5.79
CA LYS A 145 3.82 -14.76 4.39
C LYS A 145 3.23 -15.93 3.60
N VAL A 146 2.23 -15.65 2.75
CA VAL A 146 1.66 -16.67 1.86
C VAL A 146 2.57 -16.87 0.65
N GLY A 147 2.84 -15.80 -0.11
CA GLY A 147 3.71 -15.89 -1.27
C GLY A 147 3.94 -14.58 -2.00
N ILE A 148 4.95 -14.60 -2.88
CA ILE A 148 5.20 -13.56 -3.87
C ILE A 148 5.39 -14.25 -5.23
N PHE A 149 4.51 -13.95 -6.17
CA PHE A 149 4.36 -14.68 -7.42
C PHE A 149 4.69 -13.77 -8.60
N HIS A 150 5.62 -14.16 -9.45
CA HIS A 150 6.02 -13.34 -10.59
C HIS A 150 5.16 -13.61 -11.83
N PHE A 151 4.84 -12.55 -12.57
CA PHE A 151 4.24 -12.66 -13.90
C PHE A 151 5.35 -12.79 -14.96
N SER A 152 5.77 -14.03 -15.24
CA SER A 152 6.77 -14.34 -16.27
C SER A 152 6.50 -15.67 -16.97
N GLU A 153 7.07 -15.84 -18.14
CA GLU A 153 6.97 -17.06 -18.96
C GLU A 153 8.36 -17.57 -19.39
N LEU A 154 8.48 -18.88 -19.59
CA LEU A 154 9.67 -19.49 -20.18
C LEU A 154 9.52 -19.48 -21.71
N VAL A 155 10.42 -18.77 -22.40
CA VAL A 155 10.39 -18.61 -23.85
C VAL A 155 11.69 -19.10 -24.46
N LYS A 156 11.61 -19.96 -25.48
CA LYS A 156 12.78 -20.35 -26.27
C LYS A 156 13.25 -19.18 -27.14
N ALA A 157 14.55 -18.89 -27.10
CA ALA A 157 15.15 -17.82 -27.90
C ALA A 157 14.95 -18.08 -29.41
N LYS A 158 14.14 -17.25 -30.07
CA LYS A 158 13.82 -17.41 -31.50
C LYS A 158 14.97 -17.03 -32.43
N LYS A 159 15.89 -16.17 -31.98
CA LYS A 159 17.03 -15.64 -32.77
C LYS A 159 18.32 -15.76 -31.94
N LYS A 160 19.43 -16.03 -32.62
CA LYS A 160 20.77 -15.89 -32.04
C LYS A 160 21.05 -14.41 -31.79
N SER A 161 21.68 -14.10 -30.68
CA SER A 161 22.16 -12.75 -30.36
C SER A 161 23.58 -12.83 -29.80
N LYS A 162 24.26 -11.68 -29.68
CA LYS A 162 25.62 -11.60 -29.12
C LYS A 162 25.74 -12.27 -27.74
N ASN A 163 24.66 -12.31 -26.97
CA ASN A 163 24.65 -12.80 -25.59
C ASN A 163 24.00 -14.18 -25.42
N ARG A 164 23.52 -14.82 -26.50
CA ARG A 164 22.87 -16.16 -26.42
C ARG A 164 22.56 -16.78 -27.78
N ASP A 165 22.61 -18.11 -27.82
CA ASP A 165 22.23 -18.91 -28.98
C ASP A 165 20.71 -19.07 -29.13
N LYS A 166 20.31 -19.42 -30.36
CA LYS A 166 18.92 -19.75 -30.69
C LYS A 166 18.54 -21.05 -29.97
N GLY A 167 17.35 -21.09 -29.38
CA GLY A 167 16.81 -22.26 -28.68
C GLY A 167 17.00 -22.27 -27.17
N VAL A 168 17.88 -21.42 -26.61
CA VAL A 168 18.06 -21.30 -25.15
C VAL A 168 16.77 -20.82 -24.50
N VAL A 169 16.32 -21.51 -23.45
CA VAL A 169 15.15 -21.13 -22.65
C VAL A 169 15.48 -19.89 -21.82
N GLU A 170 14.64 -18.87 -21.92
CA GLU A 170 14.79 -17.60 -21.19
C GLU A 170 13.51 -17.29 -20.43
N VAL A 171 13.64 -16.79 -19.21
CA VAL A 171 12.53 -16.22 -18.46
C VAL A 171 12.25 -14.81 -18.97
N LYS A 172 11.02 -14.56 -19.42
CA LYS A 172 10.58 -13.24 -19.89
C LYS A 172 9.44 -12.70 -19.04
N PRO A 173 9.44 -11.40 -18.70
CA PRO A 173 8.32 -10.78 -18.01
C PRO A 173 7.06 -10.79 -18.90
N ILE A 174 5.92 -11.12 -18.31
CA ILE A 174 4.62 -10.86 -18.94
C ILE A 174 4.35 -9.36 -18.83
N THR A 175 4.22 -8.69 -19.96
CA THR A 175 4.10 -7.21 -20.01
C THR A 175 2.67 -6.71 -19.87
N SER A 176 1.68 -7.56 -20.15
CA SER A 176 0.26 -7.27 -20.06
C SER A 176 -0.43 -8.27 -19.13
N VAL A 177 -0.66 -7.87 -17.88
CA VAL A 177 -1.44 -8.65 -16.93
C VAL A 177 -2.92 -8.33 -17.14
N THR A 178 -3.65 -9.29 -17.71
CA THR A 178 -5.08 -9.18 -18.01
C THR A 178 -5.90 -9.76 -16.87
N LYS A 179 -7.22 -9.52 -16.89
CA LYS A 179 -8.14 -10.13 -15.91
C LYS A 179 -8.03 -11.65 -15.85
N GLN A 180 -7.89 -12.31 -17.01
CA GLN A 180 -7.70 -13.76 -17.05
C GLN A 180 -6.37 -14.18 -16.41
N VAL A 181 -5.28 -13.47 -16.69
CA VAL A 181 -3.96 -13.78 -16.10
C VAL A 181 -3.98 -13.62 -14.58
N THR A 182 -4.62 -12.56 -14.06
CA THR A 182 -4.80 -12.38 -12.61
C THR A 182 -5.68 -13.48 -12.02
N LYS A 183 -6.81 -13.81 -12.66
CA LYS A 183 -7.70 -14.90 -12.24
C LYS A 183 -6.98 -16.25 -12.19
N ASP A 184 -6.23 -16.59 -13.22
CA ASP A 184 -5.47 -17.84 -13.28
C ASP A 184 -4.39 -17.89 -12.20
N MET A 185 -3.73 -16.76 -11.89
CA MET A 185 -2.78 -16.66 -10.79
C MET A 185 -3.46 -16.91 -9.44
N LEU A 186 -4.64 -16.31 -9.22
CA LEU A 186 -5.39 -16.49 -7.98
C LEU A 186 -5.80 -17.95 -7.78
N ILE A 187 -6.44 -18.55 -8.78
CA ILE A 187 -7.02 -19.90 -8.70
C ILE A 187 -5.93 -20.97 -8.66
N ASN A 188 -4.94 -20.89 -9.55
CA ASN A 188 -4.00 -21.99 -9.75
C ASN A 188 -2.72 -21.86 -8.89
N LYS A 189 -2.47 -20.71 -8.28
CA LYS A 189 -1.27 -20.48 -7.46
C LYS A 189 -1.62 -19.97 -6.06
N VAL A 190 -2.32 -18.83 -5.96
CA VAL A 190 -2.56 -18.19 -4.66
C VAL A 190 -3.42 -19.05 -3.74
N ILE A 191 -4.60 -19.50 -4.18
CA ILE A 191 -5.50 -20.31 -3.36
C ILE A 191 -4.83 -21.61 -2.88
N PRO A 192 -4.19 -22.42 -3.75
CA PRO A 192 -3.44 -23.60 -3.31
C PRO A 192 -2.37 -23.27 -2.26
N THR A 193 -1.60 -22.19 -2.46
CA THR A 193 -0.57 -21.78 -1.49
C THR A 193 -1.16 -21.27 -0.17
N ILE A 194 -2.33 -20.61 -0.20
CA ILE A 194 -3.07 -20.28 1.03
C ILE A 194 -3.40 -21.57 1.76
N GLN A 195 -4.05 -22.53 1.09
CA GLN A 195 -4.49 -23.78 1.71
C GLN A 195 -3.32 -24.60 2.29
N GLU A 196 -2.17 -24.59 1.63
CA GLU A 196 -0.94 -25.26 2.07
C GLU A 196 -0.34 -24.60 3.32
N LYS A 197 -0.30 -23.25 3.35
CA LYS A 197 0.41 -22.49 4.39
C LYS A 197 -0.48 -21.94 5.49
N TRP A 198 -1.80 -22.12 5.40
CA TRP A 198 -2.73 -21.57 6.38
C TRP A 198 -2.53 -22.26 7.73
N PRO A 199 -2.42 -21.51 8.84
CA PRO A 199 -2.25 -22.10 10.17
C PRO A 199 -3.45 -22.98 10.54
N ALA A 200 -3.21 -24.22 10.92
CA ALA A 200 -4.26 -25.19 11.26
C ALA A 200 -5.13 -24.75 12.46
N GLN A 201 -4.58 -23.89 13.32
CA GLN A 201 -5.25 -23.35 14.50
C GLN A 201 -6.20 -22.16 14.20
N LEU A 202 -6.18 -21.60 12.99
CA LEU A 202 -7.07 -20.50 12.59
C LEU A 202 -8.33 -21.03 11.89
N SER A 203 -9.41 -20.24 11.95
CA SER A 203 -10.58 -20.50 11.09
C SER A 203 -10.17 -20.50 9.62
N LYS A 204 -10.82 -21.36 8.84
CA LYS A 204 -10.68 -21.38 7.38
C LYS A 204 -11.60 -20.37 6.67
N ASP A 205 -12.31 -19.53 7.42
CA ASP A 205 -13.03 -18.36 6.91
C ASP A 205 -12.05 -17.21 6.70
N ILE A 206 -11.60 -17.04 5.45
CA ILE A 206 -10.53 -16.10 5.09
C ILE A 206 -11.11 -14.97 4.26
N HIS A 207 -10.66 -13.75 4.54
CA HIS A 207 -10.95 -12.58 3.71
C HIS A 207 -9.69 -12.09 2.99
N ILE A 208 -9.69 -12.15 1.67
CA ILE A 208 -8.67 -11.53 0.83
C ILE A 208 -9.12 -10.11 0.50
N GLN A 209 -8.28 -9.12 0.80
CA GLN A 209 -8.48 -7.73 0.44
C GLN A 209 -7.54 -7.34 -0.72
N GLN A 210 -8.11 -6.77 -1.78
CA GLN A 210 -7.40 -6.25 -2.96
C GLN A 210 -7.79 -4.79 -3.28
N ASP A 211 -7.06 -4.16 -4.19
CA ASP A 211 -7.43 -2.85 -4.74
C ASP A 211 -8.54 -2.94 -5.83
N ASN A 212 -8.92 -1.78 -6.38
CA ASN A 212 -9.97 -1.68 -7.41
C ASN A 212 -9.44 -1.60 -8.84
N ALA A 213 -8.25 -2.14 -9.13
CA ALA A 213 -7.70 -2.11 -10.47
C ALA A 213 -8.61 -2.86 -11.47
N ARG A 214 -8.73 -2.31 -12.69
CA ARG A 214 -9.62 -2.84 -13.73
C ARG A 214 -9.43 -4.34 -14.05
N PRO A 215 -8.20 -4.90 -14.02
CA PRO A 215 -8.00 -6.32 -14.26
C PRO A 215 -8.49 -7.23 -13.12
N HIS A 216 -8.88 -6.70 -11.97
CA HIS A 216 -9.26 -7.55 -10.84
C HIS A 216 -10.61 -8.22 -11.05
N ILE A 217 -10.70 -9.48 -10.61
CA ILE A 217 -11.97 -10.18 -10.53
C ILE A 217 -12.79 -9.63 -9.36
N GLN A 218 -14.10 -9.73 -9.48
CA GLN A 218 -15.02 -9.41 -8.37
C GLN A 218 -15.18 -10.65 -7.50
N GLY A 219 -15.53 -10.48 -6.23
CA GLY A 219 -15.64 -11.61 -5.28
C GLY A 219 -16.72 -12.64 -5.61
N LEU A 220 -17.63 -12.34 -6.54
CA LEU A 220 -18.68 -13.25 -7.02
C LEU A 220 -18.29 -14.02 -8.30
N ASP A 221 -17.03 -13.98 -8.71
CA ASP A 221 -16.54 -14.79 -9.83
C ASP A 221 -16.64 -16.29 -9.49
N SER A 222 -17.39 -17.05 -10.29
CA SER A 222 -17.73 -18.45 -9.99
C SER A 222 -16.51 -19.32 -9.76
N ASP A 223 -15.51 -19.24 -10.64
CA ASP A 223 -14.35 -20.14 -10.58
C ASP A 223 -13.47 -19.80 -9.37
N PHE A 224 -13.43 -18.52 -8.97
CA PHE A 224 -12.77 -18.12 -7.73
C PHE A 224 -13.52 -18.63 -6.51
N VAL A 225 -14.85 -18.50 -6.48
CA VAL A 225 -15.69 -19.01 -5.39
C VAL A 225 -15.53 -20.52 -5.25
N ASP A 226 -15.59 -21.27 -6.35
CA ASP A 226 -15.44 -22.73 -6.33
C ASP A 226 -14.06 -23.14 -5.80
N ALA A 227 -12.99 -22.50 -6.30
CA ALA A 227 -11.64 -22.76 -5.81
C ALA A 227 -11.47 -22.36 -4.34
N GLY A 228 -12.00 -21.21 -3.94
CA GLY A 228 -11.91 -20.67 -2.58
C GLY A 228 -12.70 -21.46 -1.54
N ASN A 229 -13.70 -22.22 -1.97
CA ASN A 229 -14.51 -23.09 -1.10
C ASN A 229 -14.06 -24.57 -1.12
N SER A 230 -12.95 -24.89 -1.79
CA SER A 230 -12.39 -26.24 -1.79
C SER A 230 -11.69 -26.56 -0.46
N ASN A 231 -11.53 -27.86 -0.16
CA ASN A 231 -10.78 -28.36 1.01
C ASN A 231 -11.28 -27.83 2.38
N GLY A 232 -12.57 -27.50 2.46
CA GLY A 232 -13.23 -26.97 3.64
C GLY A 232 -12.82 -25.54 4.00
N PHE A 233 -12.21 -24.81 3.06
CA PHE A 233 -11.98 -23.38 3.21
C PHE A 233 -13.21 -22.57 2.81
N HIS A 234 -13.30 -21.35 3.31
CA HIS A 234 -14.26 -20.35 2.85
C HIS A 234 -13.50 -19.04 2.59
N ILE A 235 -12.95 -18.91 1.38
CA ILE A 235 -12.16 -17.75 0.98
C ILE A 235 -13.06 -16.75 0.25
N SER A 236 -13.22 -15.56 0.84
CA SER A 236 -13.91 -14.43 0.25
C SER A 236 -12.91 -13.40 -0.31
N LEU A 237 -13.32 -12.66 -1.34
CA LEU A 237 -12.53 -11.59 -1.94
C LEU A 237 -13.28 -10.28 -1.84
N GLY A 238 -12.69 -9.29 -1.17
CA GLY A 238 -13.23 -7.96 -0.98
C GLY A 238 -12.30 -6.88 -1.53
N ASN A 239 -12.89 -5.76 -1.91
CA ASN A 239 -12.16 -4.60 -2.37
C ASN A 239 -12.05 -3.59 -1.24
N GLN A 240 -10.86 -3.04 -1.04
CA GLN A 240 -10.68 -1.86 -0.22
C GLN A 240 -11.35 -0.64 -0.88
N PRO A 241 -11.55 0.48 -0.17
CA PRO A 241 -12.14 1.68 -0.76
C PRO A 241 -11.32 2.20 -1.96
N PRO A 242 -11.98 2.79 -2.98
CA PRO A 242 -11.27 3.38 -4.12
C PRO A 242 -10.21 4.42 -3.69
N ASN A 243 -9.16 4.57 -4.48
CA ASN A 243 -8.09 5.57 -4.28
C ASN A 243 -7.42 5.54 -2.89
N SER A 244 -7.33 4.35 -2.28
CA SER A 244 -6.91 4.18 -0.89
C SER A 244 -5.69 3.25 -0.72
N PRO A 245 -4.54 3.54 -1.36
CA PRO A 245 -3.34 2.69 -1.25
C PRO A 245 -2.78 2.63 0.18
N ASP A 246 -3.09 3.62 1.02
CA ASP A 246 -2.79 3.64 2.45
C ASP A 246 -3.57 2.58 3.25
N LEU A 247 -4.65 2.03 2.68
CA LEU A 247 -5.46 0.99 3.30
C LEU A 247 -5.04 -0.44 2.91
N ASN A 248 -3.88 -0.61 2.29
CA ASN A 248 -3.28 -1.92 2.00
C ASN A 248 -1.87 -1.99 2.58
N VAL A 249 -1.58 -3.01 3.39
CA VAL A 249 -0.25 -3.18 4.05
C VAL A 249 0.90 -3.31 3.06
N LEU A 250 0.64 -3.86 1.86
CA LEU A 250 1.63 -4.07 0.82
C LEU A 250 2.11 -2.73 0.26
N ASP A 251 1.17 -1.94 -0.27
CA ASP A 251 1.42 -0.60 -0.80
C ASP A 251 1.89 0.39 0.28
N PHE A 252 1.29 0.30 1.47
CA PHE A 252 1.61 1.15 2.60
C PHE A 252 3.08 1.07 3.01
N GLY A 253 3.63 -0.15 3.11
CA GLY A 253 4.97 -0.33 3.69
C GLY A 253 5.73 -1.57 3.26
N PHE A 254 5.07 -2.72 3.11
CA PHE A 254 5.78 -3.98 2.97
C PHE A 254 6.57 -4.06 1.65
N PHE A 255 5.99 -3.58 0.54
CA PHE A 255 6.69 -3.52 -0.73
C PHE A 255 7.93 -2.62 -0.71
N ARG A 256 7.91 -1.54 0.08
CA ARG A 256 9.07 -0.66 0.23
C ARG A 256 10.22 -1.39 0.95
N ALA A 257 9.90 -2.25 1.90
CA ALA A 257 10.88 -3.08 2.59
C ALA A 257 11.51 -4.11 1.64
N ILE A 258 10.69 -4.84 0.87
CA ILE A 258 11.17 -5.80 -0.15
C ILE A 258 12.08 -5.07 -1.15
N GLN A 259 11.61 -3.94 -1.69
CA GLN A 259 12.37 -3.15 -2.65
C GLN A 259 13.72 -2.69 -2.09
N SER A 260 13.76 -2.25 -0.83
CA SER A 260 15.00 -1.81 -0.19
C SER A 260 16.04 -2.93 -0.01
N LEU A 261 15.61 -4.18 0.22
CA LEU A 261 16.51 -5.32 0.33
C LEU A 261 16.99 -5.76 -1.06
N LYS A 262 16.06 -5.92 -1.99
CA LYS A 262 16.32 -6.27 -3.40
C LYS A 262 17.33 -5.32 -4.04
N GLU A 263 17.29 -4.03 -3.71
CA GLU A 263 18.22 -3.02 -4.25
C GLU A 263 19.69 -3.26 -3.88
N LYS A 264 19.96 -4.05 -2.83
CA LYS A 264 21.31 -4.45 -2.44
C LYS A 264 21.90 -5.57 -3.32
N CYS A 265 21.07 -6.26 -4.11
CA CYS A 265 21.46 -7.43 -4.90
C CYS A 265 21.99 -7.10 -6.30
N ALA A 266 21.75 -5.88 -6.81
CA ALA A 266 22.20 -5.42 -8.14
C ALA A 266 21.99 -6.43 -9.30
N PRO A 267 20.75 -6.94 -9.52
CA PRO A 267 20.49 -7.95 -10.54
C PRO A 267 20.80 -7.43 -11.95
N THR A 268 21.25 -8.33 -12.83
CA THR A 268 21.62 -8.02 -14.22
C THR A 268 20.82 -8.82 -15.26
N SER A 269 20.05 -9.82 -14.83
CA SER A 269 19.18 -10.65 -15.67
C SER A 269 17.78 -10.77 -15.04
N VAL A 270 16.78 -11.19 -15.84
CA VAL A 270 15.42 -11.42 -15.33
C VAL A 270 15.43 -12.47 -14.22
N GLY A 271 16.15 -13.59 -14.41
CA GLY A 271 16.28 -14.63 -13.38
C GLY A 271 16.85 -14.09 -12.06
N GLN A 272 17.96 -13.34 -12.12
CA GLN A 272 18.54 -12.70 -10.92
C GLN A 272 17.58 -11.69 -10.28
N LEU A 273 16.74 -11.01 -11.07
CA LEU A 273 15.72 -10.11 -10.54
C LEU A 273 14.63 -10.90 -9.79
N LEU A 274 14.22 -12.07 -10.29
CA LEU A 274 13.30 -12.95 -9.59
C LEU A 274 13.87 -13.42 -8.25
N GLU A 275 15.06 -14.01 -8.29
CA GLU A 275 15.78 -14.49 -7.10
C GLU A 275 16.00 -13.36 -6.07
N ALA A 276 16.34 -12.16 -6.51
CA ALA A 276 16.55 -11.02 -5.62
C ALA A 276 15.25 -10.55 -4.95
N VAL A 277 14.11 -10.59 -5.65
CA VAL A 277 12.81 -10.21 -5.07
C VAL A 277 12.31 -11.29 -4.11
N GLU A 278 12.40 -12.56 -4.49
CA GLU A 278 12.03 -13.69 -3.64
C GLU A 278 12.92 -13.77 -2.40
N GLY A 279 14.23 -13.63 -2.57
CA GLY A 279 15.19 -13.57 -1.46
C GLY A 279 14.92 -12.40 -0.52
N ALA A 280 14.60 -11.22 -1.06
CA ALA A 280 14.20 -10.06 -0.25
C ALA A 280 12.91 -10.29 0.53
N TYR A 281 11.89 -10.90 -0.09
CA TYR A 281 10.64 -11.27 0.57
C TYR A 281 10.87 -12.28 1.70
N ASN A 282 11.67 -13.31 1.44
CA ASN A 282 11.99 -14.35 2.42
C ASN A 282 12.79 -13.80 3.60
N ALA A 283 13.71 -12.86 3.36
CA ALA A 283 14.54 -12.24 4.39
C ALA A 283 13.78 -11.28 5.33
N LEU A 284 12.57 -10.83 4.96
CA LEU A 284 11.74 -10.03 5.86
C LEU A 284 11.16 -10.90 6.98
N THR A 285 11.34 -10.43 8.20
CA THR A 285 10.95 -11.17 9.40
C THR A 285 9.46 -10.97 9.74
N PRO A 286 8.84 -11.92 10.46
CA PRO A 286 7.46 -11.79 10.97
C PRO A 286 7.26 -10.50 11.77
N GLU A 287 8.23 -10.10 12.59
CA GLU A 287 8.14 -8.89 13.42
C GLU A 287 8.12 -7.64 12.54
N THR A 288 8.84 -7.65 11.42
CA THR A 288 8.82 -6.56 10.44
C THR A 288 7.43 -6.43 9.82
N LEU A 289 6.82 -7.55 9.43
CA LEU A 289 5.46 -7.56 8.88
C LEU A 289 4.41 -7.14 9.94
N ASN A 290 4.51 -7.63 11.18
CA ASN A 290 3.61 -7.23 12.26
C ASN A 290 3.69 -5.72 12.56
N LYS A 291 4.88 -5.11 12.50
CA LYS A 291 5.02 -3.65 12.62
C LYS A 291 4.26 -2.89 11.53
N VAL A 292 4.22 -3.42 10.30
CA VAL A 292 3.43 -2.84 9.20
C VAL A 292 1.94 -2.94 9.52
N TRP A 293 1.45 -4.10 9.97
CA TRP A 293 0.06 -4.29 10.42
C TRP A 293 -0.35 -3.36 11.56
N LEU A 294 0.51 -3.18 12.56
CA LEU A 294 0.24 -2.20 13.62
C LEU A 294 0.20 -0.78 13.09
N THR A 295 1.00 -0.45 12.07
CA THR A 295 0.93 0.88 11.45
C THR A 295 -0.34 1.06 10.63
N TYR A 296 -0.79 0.00 9.96
CA TYR A 296 -2.08 -0.03 9.26
C TYR A 296 -3.24 0.29 10.22
N GLN A 297 -3.26 -0.27 11.43
CA GLN A 297 -4.24 0.11 12.45
C GLN A 297 -4.17 1.59 12.82
N GLN A 298 -2.97 2.16 12.98
CA GLN A 298 -2.85 3.60 13.23
C GLN A 298 -3.33 4.45 12.03
N VAL A 299 -3.17 3.94 10.82
CA VAL A 299 -3.70 4.58 9.60
C VAL A 299 -5.23 4.58 9.62
N LEU A 300 -5.87 3.45 9.94
CA LEU A 300 -7.33 3.38 10.10
C LEU A 300 -7.82 4.43 11.11
N THR A 301 -7.15 4.57 12.25
CA THR A 301 -7.44 5.65 13.22
C THR A 301 -7.29 7.03 12.60
N LYS A 302 -6.21 7.30 11.85
CA LYS A 302 -6.00 8.60 11.20
C LYS A 302 -7.03 8.93 10.13
N VAL A 303 -7.56 7.93 9.43
CA VAL A 303 -8.65 8.14 8.48
C VAL A 303 -9.93 8.57 9.20
N MET A 304 -10.23 7.96 10.35
CA MET A 304 -11.36 8.37 11.19
C MET A 304 -11.15 9.77 11.77
N GLU A 305 -9.95 10.09 12.28
CA GLU A 305 -9.65 11.40 12.88
C GLU A 305 -9.70 12.57 11.87
N ASN A 306 -9.10 12.40 10.69
CA ASN A 306 -8.93 13.48 9.69
C ASN A 306 -10.15 13.61 8.77
N GLU A 307 -11.33 13.29 9.29
CA GLU A 307 -12.59 13.37 8.56
C GLU A 307 -12.44 12.78 7.16
N ARG A 308 -12.03 11.51 7.11
CA ARG A 308 -12.06 10.65 5.93
C ARG A 308 -10.94 10.90 4.90
N GLY A 309 -10.19 11.99 5.05
CA GLY A 309 -9.16 12.41 4.10
C GLY A 309 -7.88 11.56 4.12
N ASN A 310 -6.97 11.83 3.19
CA ASN A 310 -5.63 11.24 3.14
C ASN A 310 -4.53 12.23 3.55
N ASN A 311 -4.89 13.43 4.02
CA ASN A 311 -3.95 14.49 4.38
C ASN A 311 -3.47 14.42 5.82
N TYR A 312 -2.83 13.31 6.18
CA TYR A 312 -2.23 13.14 7.50
C TYR A 312 -0.77 12.70 7.40
N ARG A 313 -0.05 12.86 8.50
CA ARG A 313 1.30 12.30 8.67
C ARG A 313 1.18 10.89 9.23
N LEU A 314 2.04 10.00 8.76
CA LEU A 314 2.09 8.66 9.32
C LEU A 314 2.48 8.73 10.80
N PRO A 315 1.64 8.18 11.69
CA PRO A 315 1.92 8.18 13.11
C PRO A 315 3.09 7.23 13.41
N HIS A 316 3.89 7.60 14.41
CA HIS A 316 5.01 6.81 14.87
C HIS A 316 4.84 6.49 16.35
N MET A 317 4.86 5.21 16.72
CA MET A 317 4.67 4.77 18.12
C MET A 317 5.92 4.14 18.75
N GLY A 318 7.08 4.18 18.07
CA GLY A 318 8.31 3.61 18.62
C GLY A 318 8.25 2.10 18.82
N LYS A 319 7.70 1.37 17.83
CA LYS A 319 7.41 -0.07 17.91
C LYS A 319 8.64 -0.90 18.31
N ASP A 320 9.84 -0.55 17.82
CA ASP A 320 11.07 -1.26 18.21
C ASP A 320 11.39 -1.12 19.70
N ARG A 321 11.14 0.06 20.28
CA ARG A 321 11.33 0.29 21.72
C ARG A 321 10.33 -0.51 22.53
N MET A 322 9.06 -0.52 22.10
CA MET A 322 8.00 -1.28 22.77
C MET A 322 8.24 -2.79 22.68
N ALA A 323 8.66 -3.29 21.52
CA ALA A 323 8.99 -4.70 21.31
C ALA A 323 10.11 -5.16 22.24
N ARG A 324 11.21 -4.37 22.34
CA ARG A 324 12.31 -4.67 23.29
C ARG A 324 11.87 -4.66 24.76
N ALA A 325 10.83 -3.91 25.09
CA ALA A 325 10.28 -3.83 26.44
C ALA A 325 9.16 -4.85 26.70
N GLY A 326 8.81 -5.71 25.74
CA GLY A 326 7.70 -6.66 25.87
C GLY A 326 6.32 -6.00 25.98
N THR A 327 6.18 -4.75 25.52
CA THR A 327 4.95 -3.93 25.66
C THR A 327 4.33 -3.56 24.31
N LEU A 328 4.77 -4.18 23.22
CA LEU A 328 4.18 -3.94 21.91
C LEU A 328 2.76 -4.55 21.88
N PRO A 329 1.71 -3.75 21.65
CA PRO A 329 0.35 -4.27 21.71
C PRO A 329 0.06 -5.21 20.53
N ASN A 330 -0.73 -6.25 20.82
CA ASN A 330 -1.27 -7.15 19.79
C ASN A 330 -2.36 -6.48 18.96
N CYS A 331 -3.18 -5.57 19.50
CA CYS A 331 -4.11 -4.75 18.73
C CYS A 331 -4.17 -3.35 19.34
N LEU A 332 -4.48 -2.35 18.52
CA LEU A 332 -4.63 -0.97 18.98
C LEU A 332 -6.06 -0.72 19.43
N ASN A 333 -6.17 -0.12 20.62
CA ASN A 333 -7.41 0.46 21.11
C ASN A 333 -7.71 1.74 20.35
N ILE A 334 -8.99 2.06 20.28
CA ILE A 334 -9.55 3.21 19.61
C ILE A 334 -10.27 4.03 20.67
N ASP A 335 -10.12 5.35 20.58
CA ASP A 335 -10.83 6.28 21.43
C ASP A 335 -12.36 6.13 21.24
N PRO A 336 -13.14 5.84 22.29
CA PRO A 336 -14.60 5.77 22.20
C PRO A 336 -15.23 7.02 21.59
N ASP A 337 -14.69 8.21 21.88
CA ASP A 337 -15.20 9.47 21.34
C ASP A 337 -15.00 9.55 19.82
N LEU A 338 -13.91 8.96 19.32
CA LEU A 338 -13.64 8.87 17.89
C LEU A 338 -14.64 7.95 17.18
N ILE A 339 -15.00 6.82 17.81
CA ILE A 339 -16.04 5.93 17.28
C ILE A 339 -17.38 6.66 17.22
N GLN A 340 -17.78 7.32 18.32
CA GLN A 340 -19.04 8.05 18.37
C GLN A 340 -19.08 9.19 17.34
N LYS A 341 -17.99 9.95 17.19
CA LYS A 341 -17.86 10.98 16.14
C LYS A 341 -18.01 10.36 14.75
N THR A 342 -17.36 9.22 14.52
CA THR A 342 -17.39 8.52 13.23
C THR A 342 -18.78 8.04 12.86
N CYS A 343 -19.53 7.44 13.80
CA CYS A 343 -20.92 7.02 13.57
C CYS A 343 -21.81 8.22 13.23
N ARG A 344 -21.76 9.29 14.03
CA ARG A 344 -22.54 10.52 13.77
C ARG A 344 -22.28 11.10 12.38
N LEU A 345 -21.01 11.14 11.96
CA LEU A 345 -20.62 11.63 10.64
C LEU A 345 -21.16 10.76 9.50
N LEU A 346 -21.34 9.46 9.71
CA LEU A 346 -21.93 8.56 8.72
C LEU A 346 -23.46 8.70 8.70
N ASP A 347 -24.10 8.86 9.86
CA ASP A 347 -25.55 9.01 9.97
C ASP A 347 -26.03 10.32 9.30
N GLN A 348 -25.36 11.44 9.58
CA GLN A 348 -25.65 12.74 8.94
C GLN A 348 -25.56 12.70 7.42
N GLN A 349 -24.69 11.86 6.86
CA GLN A 349 -24.53 11.70 5.42
C GLN A 349 -25.59 10.79 4.83
N ASN A 350 -26.04 9.78 5.57
CA ASN A 350 -27.16 8.95 5.15
C ASN A 350 -28.46 9.77 5.13
N GLU A 351 -28.66 10.64 6.12
CA GLU A 351 -29.79 11.58 6.19
C GLU A 351 -29.74 12.61 5.05
N SER A 352 -28.59 13.25 4.80
CA SER A 352 -28.46 14.21 3.70
C SER A 352 -28.66 13.56 2.31
N THR A 353 -28.17 12.34 2.12
CA THR A 353 -28.40 11.59 0.86
C THR A 353 -29.88 11.25 0.68
N HIS A 354 -30.59 10.93 1.78
CA HIS A 354 -32.03 10.71 1.76
C HIS A 354 -32.80 12.01 1.48
N GLU A 355 -32.42 13.14 2.07
CA GLU A 355 -33.04 14.45 1.83
C GLU A 355 -32.80 14.94 0.39
N ASP A 356 -31.58 14.80 -0.14
CA ASP A 356 -31.25 15.14 -1.54
C ASP A 356 -32.03 14.26 -2.54
N MET A 357 -32.21 12.96 -2.24
CA MET A 357 -33.07 12.08 -3.03
C MET A 357 -34.55 12.50 -2.96
N VAL A 358 -35.03 12.93 -1.79
CA VAL A 358 -36.41 13.40 -1.61
C VAL A 358 -36.63 14.75 -2.32
N GLN A 359 -35.67 15.67 -2.28
CA GLN A 359 -35.70 16.93 -3.03
C GLN A 359 -35.66 16.68 -4.54
N PHE A 360 -34.77 15.81 -5.02
CA PHE A 360 -34.69 15.45 -6.44
C PHE A 360 -35.99 14.80 -6.93
N ASN A 361 -36.61 13.94 -6.12
CA ASN A 361 -37.90 13.33 -6.46
C ASN A 361 -39.07 14.32 -6.40
N THR A 362 -39.05 15.31 -5.49
CA THR A 362 -40.10 16.34 -5.41
C THR A 362 -39.97 17.40 -6.51
N GLU A 363 -38.77 17.72 -6.98
CA GLU A 363 -38.55 18.56 -8.18
C GLU A 363 -38.99 17.84 -9.45
N ARG A 364 -38.71 16.53 -9.56
CA ARG A 364 -39.18 15.71 -10.69
C ARG A 364 -40.70 15.55 -10.71
N ALA A 365 -41.35 15.48 -9.54
CA ALA A 365 -42.80 15.45 -9.41
C ALA A 365 -43.47 16.82 -9.68
N ARG A 366 -42.77 17.95 -9.45
CA ARG A 366 -43.26 19.29 -9.79
C ARG A 366 -43.15 19.61 -11.29
N SER A 367 -42.27 18.94 -12.02
CA SER A 367 -42.13 19.13 -13.48
C SER A 367 -43.23 18.42 -14.29
N THR A 368 -43.93 17.43 -13.72
CA THR A 368 -45.00 16.68 -14.39
C THR A 368 -46.40 17.29 -14.24
N TYR A 369 -46.56 18.43 -13.54
CA TYR A 369 -47.86 19.09 -13.31
C TYR A 369 -48.01 20.49 -13.95
N LEU A 370 -47.12 20.87 -14.88
CA LEU A 370 -47.20 22.16 -15.61
C LEU A 370 -47.37 22.02 -17.13
N GLN A 371 -47.78 20.85 -17.61
CA GLN A 371 -48.25 20.66 -18.99
C GLN A 371 -49.60 19.94 -18.98
N SER A 372 -50.66 20.70 -18.70
CA SER A 372 -52.03 20.36 -19.10
C SER A 372 -52.80 21.64 -19.36
#